data_AF-A0A0F9ARH9-F1
#
_entry.id   AF-A0A0F9ARH9-F1
#
_cell.length_a   1.000
_cell.length_b   1.000
_cell.length_c   1.000
_cell.angle_alpha   90.00
_cell.angle_beta   90.00
_cell.angle_gamma   90.00
#
_symmetry.space_group_name_H-M   'P 1'
#
loop_
_entity.id
_entity.type
_entity.pdbx_description
1 polymer ?
#
loop_
_entity_poly.entity_id
_entity_poly.type
_entity_poly.pdbx_seq_one_letter_code
_entity_poly.pdbx_strand_id
1 'polypeptide(L)'
;MKYRKWDSKTKAKIVLESLQNKVPLSELCNRYQITQSLYYYWLNEFQSKSHKVFDSTKKSKKERHLIEENKELKRIIADLTIELKKSELEGEDL
;
A
#
# COMPACT_ATOMS: atom_id res chain seq x y z
N MET A 1 22.83 17.70 -12.36
CA MET A 1 21.75 18.33 -11.56
C MET A 1 21.09 17.25 -10.69
N LYS A 2 20.93 17.48 -9.38
CA LYS A 2 20.17 16.57 -8.52
C LYS A 2 18.68 16.88 -8.68
N TYR A 3 17.94 15.96 -9.28
CA TYR A 3 16.48 16.08 -9.37
C TYR A 3 15.88 15.96 -7.96
N ARG A 4 15.03 16.93 -7.60
CA ARG A 4 14.24 16.85 -6.37
C ARG A 4 13.29 15.66 -6.50
N LYS A 5 13.41 14.67 -5.62
CA LYS A 5 12.47 13.55 -5.53
C LYS A 5 11.24 14.00 -4.74
N TRP A 6 10.05 13.80 -5.30
CA TRP A 6 8.77 14.08 -4.66
C TRP A 6 8.20 12.78 -4.09
N ASP A 7 8.14 12.68 -2.76
CA ASP A 7 7.50 11.56 -2.08
C ASP A 7 5.97 11.66 -2.17
N SER A 8 5.29 10.53 -1.96
CA SER A 8 3.82 10.43 -2.07
C SER A 8 3.08 11.34 -1.10
N LYS A 9 3.59 11.53 0.13
CA LYS A 9 2.98 12.37 1.15
C LYS A 9 3.04 13.85 0.75
N THR A 10 4.18 14.29 0.22
CA THR A 10 4.33 15.67 -0.26
C THR A 10 3.45 15.95 -1.48
N LYS A 11 3.38 15.03 -2.45
CA LYS A 11 2.47 15.16 -3.61
C LYS A 11 1.01 15.33 -3.15
N ALA A 12 0.55 14.47 -2.24
CA ALA A 12 -0.81 14.53 -1.71
C ALA A 12 -1.08 15.84 -0.97
N LYS A 13 -0.12 16.33 -0.17
CA LYS A 13 -0.24 17.63 0.52
C LYS A 13 -0.46 18.78 -0.46
N ILE A 14 0.32 18.84 -1.54
CA ILE A 14 0.20 19.90 -2.55
C ILE A 14 -1.16 19.86 -3.23
N VAL A 15 -1.63 18.67 -3.63
CA VAL A 15 -2.96 18.51 -4.25
C VAL A 15 -4.05 18.94 -3.28
N LEU A 16 -4.01 18.51 -2.01
CA LEU A 16 -5.00 18.90 -1.01
C LEU A 16 -4.99 20.42 -0.72
N GLU A 17 -3.82 21.05 -0.65
CA GLU A 17 -3.70 22.50 -0.47
C GLU A 17 -4.33 23.27 -1.64
N SER A 18 -4.16 22.79 -2.87
CA SER A 18 -4.81 23.38 -4.04
C SER A 18 -6.34 23.29 -3.98
N LEU A 19 -6.88 22.15 -3.52
CA LEU A 19 -8.34 21.92 -3.43
C LEU A 19 -9.01 22.76 -2.35
N GLN A 20 -8.24 23.26 -1.37
CA GLN A 20 -8.74 24.21 -0.37
C GLN A 20 -8.97 25.61 -0.94
N ASN A 21 -8.54 25.90 -2.18
CA ASN A 21 -8.71 27.18 -2.88
C ASN A 21 -8.27 28.43 -2.08
N LYS A 22 -7.29 28.27 -1.19
CA LYS A 22 -6.79 29.36 -0.34
C LYS A 22 -5.83 30.30 -1.07
N VAL A 23 -5.10 29.77 -2.04
CA VAL A 23 -4.10 30.49 -2.83
C VAL A 23 -4.29 30.18 -4.31
N PRO A 24 -3.96 31.12 -5.22
CA PRO A 24 -3.94 30.84 -6.65
C PRO A 24 -2.99 29.69 -7.00
N LEU A 25 -3.34 28.92 -8.03
CA LEU A 25 -2.51 27.79 -8.49
C LEU A 25 -1.08 28.23 -8.86
N SER A 26 -0.92 29.41 -9.45
CA SER A 26 0.39 29.98 -9.79
C SER A 26 1.26 30.19 -8.55
N GLU A 27 0.70 30.73 -7.47
CA GLU A 27 1.42 30.93 -6.21
C GLU A 27 1.81 29.59 -5.57
N LEU A 28 0.89 28.61 -5.59
CA LEU A 28 1.15 27.26 -5.10
C LEU A 28 2.31 26.60 -5.87
N CYS A 29 2.28 26.64 -7.20
CA CYS A 29 3.33 26.11 -8.06
C CYS A 29 4.69 26.77 -7.78
N ASN A 30 4.72 28.10 -7.59
CA ASN A 30 5.94 28.83 -7.26
C ASN A 30 6.49 28.43 -5.88
N ARG A 31 5.64 28.34 -4.86
CA ARG A 31 6.02 27.95 -3.49
C ARG A 31 6.68 26.58 -3.43
N TYR A 32 6.12 25.62 -4.18
CA TYR A 32 6.65 24.26 -4.25
C TYR A 32 7.71 24.09 -5.34
N GLN A 33 8.00 25.11 -6.15
CA GLN A 33 8.93 25.07 -7.28
C GLN A 33 8.58 23.92 -8.25
N ILE A 34 7.30 23.82 -8.62
CA ILE A 34 6.78 22.84 -9.57
C ILE A 34 6.14 23.54 -10.77
N THR A 35 6.13 22.86 -11.91
CA THR A 35 5.36 23.31 -13.07
C THR A 35 3.87 22.99 -12.88
N GLN A 36 3.01 23.79 -13.52
CA GLN A 36 1.57 23.49 -13.53
C GLN A 36 1.26 22.13 -14.18
N SER A 37 2.01 21.74 -15.21
CA SER A 37 1.88 20.43 -15.85
C SER A 37 2.10 19.27 -14.88
N LEU A 38 3.11 19.37 -14.01
CA LEU A 38 3.41 18.37 -12.99
C LEU A 38 2.31 18.32 -11.92
N TYR A 39 1.80 19.49 -11.53
CA TYR A 39 0.66 19.58 -10.62
C TYR A 39 -0.58 18.88 -11.19
N TYR A 40 -0.98 19.17 -12.45
CA TYR A 40 -2.16 18.56 -13.05
C TYR A 40 -2.01 17.05 -13.22
N TYR A 41 -0.80 16.56 -13.51
CA TYR A 41 -0.51 15.14 -13.49
C TYR A 41 -0.80 14.51 -12.11
N TRP A 42 -0.35 15.13 -11.03
CA TRP A 42 -0.65 14.65 -9.67
C TRP A 42 -2.11 14.78 -9.29
N LEU A 43 -2.80 15.86 -9.73
CA LEU A 43 -4.22 16.06 -9.48
C LEU A 43 -5.04 14.93 -10.13
N ASN A 44 -4.75 14.60 -11.39
CA ASN A 44 -5.40 13.52 -12.12
C ASN A 44 -5.13 12.17 -11.46
N GLU A 45 -3.87 11.90 -11.08
CA GLU A 45 -3.51 10.68 -10.37
C GLU A 45 -4.24 10.57 -9.03
N PHE A 46 -4.29 11.66 -8.26
CA PHE A 46 -4.98 11.73 -6.98
C PHE A 46 -6.48 11.49 -7.14
N GLN A 47 -7.14 12.19 -8.06
CA GLN A 47 -8.57 12.01 -8.34
C GLN A 47 -8.89 10.56 -8.69
N SER A 48 -8.10 9.94 -9.58
CA SER A 48 -8.29 8.55 -10.00
C SER A 48 -8.18 7.54 -8.86
N LYS A 49 -7.40 7.81 -7.81
CA LYS A 49 -7.13 6.89 -6.71
C LYS A 49 -7.85 7.26 -5.41
N SER A 50 -8.34 8.49 -5.28
CA SER A 50 -8.89 9.05 -4.03
C SER A 50 -10.12 8.28 -3.53
N HIS A 51 -10.94 7.73 -4.43
CA HIS A 51 -12.11 6.92 -4.06
C HIS A 51 -11.75 5.73 -3.16
N LYS A 52 -10.54 5.17 -3.30
CA LYS A 52 -10.06 4.04 -2.51
C LYS A 52 -9.93 4.34 -1.02
N VAL A 53 -9.93 5.62 -0.62
CA VAL A 53 -9.95 6.02 0.79
C VAL A 53 -11.32 5.74 1.41
N PHE A 54 -12.39 5.80 0.61
CA PHE A 54 -13.77 5.51 1.02
C PHE A 54 -14.17 4.06 0.79
N ASP A 55 -13.38 3.32 0.00
CA ASP A 55 -13.37 1.86 0.02
C ASP A 55 -12.92 1.47 1.43
N SER A 56 -13.86 1.40 2.36
CA SER A 56 -13.61 1.05 3.75
C SER A 56 -12.67 -0.16 3.77
N THR A 57 -11.71 -0.16 4.69
CA THR A 57 -10.86 -1.31 5.02
C THR A 57 -11.66 -2.50 5.57
N LYS A 58 -12.84 -2.78 5.01
CA LYS A 58 -13.19 -4.14 4.64
C LYS A 58 -12.03 -4.64 3.77
N LYS A 59 -10.94 -5.10 4.42
CA LYS A 59 -10.34 -6.37 4.01
C LYS A 59 -11.53 -7.19 3.58
N SER A 60 -11.63 -7.49 2.29
CA SER A 60 -12.81 -8.18 1.77
C SER A 60 -13.06 -9.33 2.73
N LYS A 61 -14.31 -9.67 3.05
CA LYS A 61 -14.57 -10.84 3.90
C LYS A 61 -13.72 -12.04 3.44
N LYS A 62 -13.49 -12.12 2.12
CA LYS A 62 -12.51 -12.96 1.43
C LYS A 62 -11.06 -12.80 1.90
N GLU A 63 -10.50 -11.59 1.95
CA GLU A 63 -9.11 -11.36 2.38
C GLU A 63 -8.89 -11.72 3.86
N ARG A 64 -9.84 -11.42 4.75
CA ARG A 64 -9.75 -11.90 6.15
C ARG A 64 -9.82 -13.42 6.22
N HIS A 65 -10.72 -14.02 5.47
CA HIS A 65 -10.86 -15.47 5.39
C HIS A 65 -9.58 -16.13 4.85
N LEU A 66 -9.01 -15.60 3.77
CA LEU A 66 -7.76 -16.07 3.18
C LEU A 66 -6.58 -15.95 4.15
N ILE A 67 -6.51 -14.89 4.97
CA ILE A 67 -5.44 -14.76 5.98
C ILE A 67 -5.58 -15.84 7.05
N GLU A 68 -6.80 -16.11 7.54
CA GLU A 68 -7.03 -17.14 8.56
C GLU A 68 -6.79 -18.55 7.98
N GLU A 69 -7.27 -18.81 6.77
CA GLU A 69 -7.05 -20.08 6.06
C GLU A 69 -5.55 -20.31 5.80
N ASN A 70 -4.81 -19.29 5.39
CA ASN A 70 -3.37 -19.40 5.18
C ASN A 70 -2.61 -19.69 6.48
N LYS A 71 -3.09 -19.15 7.60
CA LYS A 71 -2.53 -19.41 8.94
C LYS A 71 -2.80 -20.85 9.38
N GLU A 72 -4.00 -21.35 9.17
CA GLU A 72 -4.36 -22.73 9.49
C GLU A 72 -3.58 -23.73 8.63
N LEU A 73 -3.50 -23.49 7.32
CA LEU A 73 -2.71 -24.32 6.41
C LEU A 73 -1.23 -24.37 6.81
N LYS A 74 -0.63 -23.24 7.20
CA LYS A 74 0.76 -23.20 7.70
C LYS A 74 0.95 -24.03 8.97
N ARG A 75 -0.04 -24.02 9.87
CA ARG A 75 -0.01 -24.83 11.09
C ARG A 75 -0.06 -26.31 10.75
N ILE A 76 -1.02 -26.74 9.93
CA ILE A 76 -1.16 -28.14 9.51
C ILE A 76 0.12 -28.62 8.83
N ILE A 77 0.72 -27.82 7.94
CA ILE A 77 1.99 -28.15 7.30
C ILE A 77 3.10 -28.31 8.34
N ALA A 78 3.18 -27.42 9.34
CA ALA A 78 4.17 -27.55 10.40
C ALA A 78 3.97 -28.84 11.21
N ASP A 79 2.74 -29.14 11.63
CA ASP A 79 2.40 -30.33 12.40
C ASP A 79 2.75 -31.61 11.61
N LEU A 80 2.36 -31.70 10.33
CA LEU A 80 2.69 -32.81 9.44
C LEU A 80 4.20 -32.94 9.20
N THR A 81 4.93 -31.83 9.07
CA THR A 81 6.39 -31.85 8.88
C THR A 81 7.10 -32.40 10.13
N ILE A 82 6.60 -32.06 11.32
CA ILE A 82 7.14 -32.59 12.58
C ILE A 82 6.86 -34.09 12.68
N GLU A 83 5.64 -34.52 12.33
CA GLU A 83 5.25 -35.93 12.37
C GLU A 83 6.06 -36.79 11.38
N LEU A 84 6.26 -36.30 10.16
CA LEU A 84 7.13 -36.95 9.16
C LEU A 84 8.55 -37.11 9.68
N LYS A 85 9.16 -36.03 10.19
CA LYS A 85 10.52 -36.11 10.77
C LYS A 85 10.61 -37.08 11.93
N LYS A 86 9.56 -37.16 12.76
CA LYS A 86 9.50 -38.11 13.87
C LYS A 86 9.46 -39.55 13.35
N SER A 87 8.65 -39.83 12.33
CA SER A 87 8.57 -41.15 11.71
C SER A 87 9.86 -41.58 11.00
N GLU A 88 10.58 -40.63 10.39
CA GLU A 88 11.90 -40.88 9.78
C GLU A 88 12.93 -41.30 10.85
N LEU A 89 12.95 -40.60 11.99
CA LEU A 89 13.84 -40.94 13.11
C LEU A 89 13.51 -42.30 13.73
N GLU A 90 12.21 -42.61 13.92
CA GLU A 90 11.78 -43.90 14.47
C GLU A 90 12.02 -45.09 13.51
N GLY A 91 12.12 -44.83 12.20
CA GLY A 91 12.44 -45.82 11.19
C GLY A 91 13.94 -46.06 10.98
N GLU A 92 14.81 -45.14 11.40
CA GLU A 92 16.28 -45.29 11.36
C GLU A 92 16.84 -46.07 12.56
N ASP A 93 16.05 -46.25 13.63
CA ASP A 93 16.40 -47.00 14.84
C ASP A 93 16.09 -48.53 14.76
N LEU A 94 15.66 -49.04 13.60
CA LEU A 94 15.43 -50.47 13.28
C LEU A 94 16.42 -51.01 12.24
#